data_AF-A0A517TNF5-F1
#
_entry.id   AF-A0A517TNF5-F1
#
_cell.length_a   1.000
_cell.length_b   1.000
_cell.length_c   1.000
_cell.angle_alpha   90.00
_cell.angle_beta   90.00
_cell.angle_gamma   90.00
#
_symmetry.space_group_name_H-M   'P 1'
#
loop_
_entity.id
_entity.type
_entity.pdbx_description
1 polymer ?
#
loop_
_entity_poly.entity_id
_entity_poly.type
_entity_poly.pdbx_seq_one_letter_code
_entity_poly.pdbx_strand_id
1 'polypeptide(L)'
;MAFAVDVQWVRAAEEKLGCRFPASYVVRLCRNNGGAVDVGDDCFDLYPVFDQSDRERLKRTCNDVVRETKQAADWPDWPDAAVAIGSNGTGDRLVMLRVEDKFEHLQHAVYWWDHETGDCQLVADDFSDLTDA
;
A
#
# COMPACT_ATOMS: atom_id res chain seq x y z
N MET A 1 -12.12 0.39 9.49
CA MET A 1 -11.85 1.64 10.25
C MET A 1 -10.37 1.74 10.48
N ALA A 2 -9.78 2.80 9.93
CA ALA A 2 -8.39 3.15 10.17
C ALA A 2 -8.18 3.62 11.61
N PHE A 3 -6.95 3.51 12.10
CA PHE A 3 -6.55 3.97 13.43
C PHE A 3 -5.08 4.37 13.44
N ALA A 4 -4.67 5.21 14.38
CA ALA A 4 -3.26 5.60 14.48
C ALA A 4 -2.36 4.41 14.88
N VAL A 5 -1.23 4.28 14.19
CA VAL A 5 -0.21 3.25 14.43
C VAL A 5 1.13 3.90 14.72
N ASP A 6 1.92 3.26 15.58
CA ASP A 6 3.28 3.71 15.87
C ASP A 6 4.21 3.47 14.67
N VAL A 7 5.12 4.42 14.43
CA VAL A 7 6.08 4.36 13.31
C VAL A 7 6.93 3.09 13.31
N GLN A 8 7.16 2.47 14.48
CA GLN A 8 7.89 1.21 14.57
C GLN A 8 7.26 0.08 13.73
N TRP A 9 5.93 0.05 13.61
CA TRP A 9 5.22 -0.95 12.81
C TRP A 9 5.34 -0.68 11.32
N VAL A 10 5.41 0.60 10.93
CA VAL A 10 5.73 1.01 9.55
C VAL A 10 7.15 0.58 9.21
N ARG A 11 8.13 0.82 10.09
CA ARG A 11 9.52 0.37 9.91
C ARG A 11 9.62 -1.14 9.78
N ALA A 12 8.87 -1.90 10.58
CA ALA A 12 8.83 -3.35 10.49
C ALA A 12 8.26 -3.84 9.14
N ALA A 13 7.28 -3.14 8.55
CA ALA A 13 6.77 -3.44 7.22
C ALA A 13 7.81 -3.15 6.13
N GLU A 14 8.45 -1.97 6.20
CA GLU A 14 9.55 -1.58 5.31
C GLU A 14 10.70 -2.60 5.32
N GLU A 15 11.12 -3.07 6.50
CA GLU A 15 12.18 -4.07 6.66
C GLU A 15 11.79 -5.41 6.01
N LYS A 16 10.54 -5.85 6.17
CA LYS A 16 10.04 -7.09 5.56
C LYS A 16 9.89 -7.01 4.04
N LEU A 17 9.58 -5.83 3.51
CA LEU A 17 9.48 -5.58 2.07
C LEU A 17 10.83 -5.20 1.45
N GLY A 18 11.84 -4.89 2.26
CA GLY A 18 13.14 -4.42 1.78
C GLY A 18 13.06 -3.11 1.01
N CYS A 19 12.15 -2.20 1.39
CA CYS A 19 12.07 -0.84 0.84
C CYS A 19 11.59 0.17 1.87
N ARG A 20 11.94 1.44 1.66
CA ARG A 20 11.44 2.59 2.39
C ARG A 20 10.23 3.18 1.68
N PHE A 21 9.21 3.50 2.46
CA PHE A 21 8.00 4.15 1.99
C PHE A 21 8.21 5.65 1.84
N PRO A 22 7.51 6.33 0.91
CA PRO A 22 7.55 7.77 0.79
C PRO A 22 6.94 8.43 2.03
N ALA A 23 7.43 9.63 2.38
CA ALA A 23 7.10 10.30 3.63
C ALA A 23 5.59 10.55 3.81
N SER A 24 4.90 10.92 2.73
CA SER A 24 3.45 11.15 2.72
C SER A 24 2.66 9.89 3.09
N TYR A 25 3.05 8.74 2.55
CA TYR A 25 2.45 7.46 2.89
C TYR A 25 2.73 7.04 4.33
N VAL A 26 3.94 7.27 4.83
CA VAL A 26 4.28 7.02 6.25
C VAL A 26 3.41 7.90 7.16
N VAL A 27 3.27 9.18 6.85
CA VAL A 27 2.42 10.11 7.61
C VAL A 27 0.96 9.64 7.60
N ARG A 28 0.46 9.20 6.43
CA ARG A 28 -0.88 8.61 6.31
C ARG A 28 -1.03 7.41 7.23
N LEU A 29 -0.15 6.41 7.13
CA LEU A 29 -0.24 5.18 7.91
C LEU A 29 -0.23 5.46 9.41
N CYS A 30 0.70 6.31 9.87
CA CYS A 30 0.80 6.69 11.28
C CYS A 30 -0.48 7.35 11.80
N ARG A 31 -1.15 8.17 10.99
CA ARG A 31 -2.40 8.84 11.36
C ARG A 31 -3.60 7.89 11.28
N ASN A 32 -3.72 7.18 10.15
CA ASN A 32 -4.83 6.34 9.74
C ASN A 32 -4.26 5.07 9.07
N ASN A 33 -4.00 4.04 9.87
CA ASN A 33 -3.52 2.75 9.40
C ASN A 33 -4.65 1.99 8.67
N GLY A 34 -4.58 1.95 7.34
CA GLY A 34 -5.66 1.51 6.45
C GLY A 34 -6.64 2.64 6.11
N GLY A 35 -7.93 2.31 5.97
CA GLY A 35 -8.96 3.24 5.50
C GLY A 35 -9.20 3.07 4.00
N ALA A 36 -9.80 4.05 3.36
CA ALA A 36 -10.05 3.99 1.93
C ALA A 36 -9.72 5.34 1.26
N VAL A 37 -9.46 5.30 -0.04
CA VAL A 37 -9.19 6.48 -0.87
C VAL A 37 -9.97 6.41 -2.16
N ASP A 38 -10.43 7.56 -2.63
CA ASP A 38 -11.07 7.69 -3.93
C ASP A 38 -10.02 7.87 -5.03
N VAL A 39 -10.17 7.11 -6.11
CA VAL A 39 -9.32 7.14 -7.29
C VAL A 39 -10.22 7.12 -8.52
N GLY A 40 -10.41 8.29 -9.15
CA GLY A 40 -11.37 8.45 -10.24
C GLY A 40 -12.80 8.20 -9.76
N ASP A 41 -13.48 7.21 -10.35
CA ASP A 41 -14.84 6.79 -9.98
C ASP A 41 -14.85 5.54 -9.07
N ASP A 42 -13.68 5.06 -8.63
CA ASP A 42 -13.53 3.86 -7.79
C ASP A 42 -12.96 4.20 -6.41
N CYS A 43 -13.12 3.28 -5.46
CA CYS A 43 -12.72 3.43 -4.07
C CYS A 43 -11.83 2.25 -3.66
N PHE A 44 -10.63 2.56 -3.19
CA PHE A 44 -9.65 1.55 -2.79
C PHE A 44 -9.52 1.48 -1.26
N ASP A 45 -9.81 0.32 -0.69
CA ASP A 45 -9.45 0.00 0.69
C ASP A 45 -7.93 -0.16 0.80
N LEU A 46 -7.31 0.67 1.62
CA LEU A 46 -5.87 0.66 1.89
C LEU A 46 -5.49 -0.47 2.84
N TYR A 47 -4.39 -1.14 2.52
CA TYR A 47 -3.82 -2.15 3.39
C TYR A 47 -3.14 -1.51 4.60
N PRO A 48 -3.46 -1.96 5.83
CA PRO A 48 -2.74 -1.50 7.00
C PRO A 48 -1.31 -2.06 7.05
N VAL A 49 -0.47 -1.50 7.91
CA VAL A 49 0.71 -2.19 8.44
C VAL A 49 0.33 -3.07 9.63
N PHE A 50 1.03 -4.18 9.78
CA PHE A 50 0.76 -5.16 10.83
C PHE A 50 1.08 -4.61 12.22
N ASP A 51 0.05 -4.33 13.01
CA ASP A 51 0.16 -3.82 14.38
C ASP A 51 -0.07 -4.96 15.39
N GLN A 52 0.96 -5.26 16.18
CA GLN A 52 0.93 -6.34 17.17
C GLN A 52 0.79 -5.81 18.61
N SER A 53 0.43 -4.54 18.81
CA SER A 53 0.33 -3.97 20.15
C SER A 53 -0.74 -4.65 21.02
N ASP A 54 -1.81 -5.17 20.42
CA ASP A 54 -2.83 -5.95 21.10
C ASP A 54 -3.54 -6.95 20.16
N ARG A 55 -4.31 -7.87 20.74
CA ARG A 55 -4.96 -8.98 20.02
C ARG A 55 -6.07 -8.52 19.06
N GLU A 56 -6.73 -7.40 19.32
CA GLU A 56 -7.76 -6.86 18.44
C GLU A 56 -7.12 -6.22 17.21
N ARG A 57 -6.08 -5.41 17.41
CA ARG A 57 -5.33 -4.78 16.31
C ARG A 57 -4.66 -5.81 15.41
N LEU A 58 -4.05 -6.85 16.00
CA LEU A 58 -3.44 -7.95 15.25
C LEU A 58 -4.43 -8.61 14.27
N LYS A 59 -5.66 -8.86 14.74
CA LYS A 59 -6.72 -9.44 13.90
C LYS A 59 -7.18 -8.48 12.80
N ARG A 60 -7.23 -7.18 13.06
CA ARG A 60 -7.71 -6.18 12.10
C ARG A 60 -6.67 -5.86 11.03
N THR A 61 -5.39 -6.03 11.33
CA THR A 61 -4.29 -5.76 10.39
C THR A 61 -3.69 -7.02 9.79
N CYS A 62 -4.31 -8.19 9.93
CA CYS A 62 -3.72 -9.45 9.46
C CYS A 62 -3.58 -9.54 7.93
N ASN A 63 -4.39 -8.78 7.20
CA ASN A 63 -4.24 -8.54 5.77
C ASN A 63 -3.43 -7.26 5.56
N ASP A 64 -2.16 -7.29 6.01
CA ASP A 64 -1.28 -6.12 5.94
C ASP A 64 -0.59 -5.99 4.58
N VAL A 65 -0.06 -4.80 4.32
CA VAL A 65 0.69 -4.43 3.12
C VAL A 65 1.75 -5.46 2.71
N VAL A 66 2.46 -6.09 3.66
CA VAL A 66 3.48 -7.10 3.35
C VAL A 66 2.85 -8.38 2.83
N ARG A 67 1.79 -8.84 3.50
CA ARG A 67 1.09 -10.06 3.15
C ARG A 67 0.38 -9.91 1.81
N GLU A 68 -0.29 -8.79 1.59
CA GLU A 68 -1.03 -8.52 0.36
C GLU A 68 -0.09 -8.32 -0.83
N THR A 69 1.04 -7.62 -0.66
CA THR A 69 2.07 -7.52 -1.71
C THR A 69 2.63 -8.89 -2.09
N LYS A 70 2.92 -9.75 -1.11
CA LYS A 70 3.43 -11.11 -1.39
C LYS A 70 2.42 -11.97 -2.13
N GLN A 71 1.14 -11.87 -1.77
CA GLN A 71 0.07 -12.59 -2.47
C GLN A 71 -0.13 -12.05 -3.90
N ALA A 72 -0.02 -10.74 -4.09
CA ALA A 72 -0.14 -10.12 -5.41
C ALA A 72 1.04 -10.49 -6.32
N ALA A 73 2.23 -10.68 -5.78
CA ALA A 73 3.41 -11.12 -6.54
C ALA A 73 3.28 -12.52 -7.18
N ASP A 74 2.32 -13.34 -6.73
CA ASP A 74 2.00 -14.62 -7.37
C ASP A 74 1.07 -14.46 -8.61
N TRP A 75 0.55 -13.26 -8.88
CA TRP A 75 -0.37 -13.01 -10.00
C TRP A 75 0.41 -12.88 -11.32
N PRO A 76 -0.19 -13.33 -12.44
CA PRO A 76 0.38 -13.06 -13.75
C PRO A 76 0.49 -11.55 -13.98
N ASP A 77 1.56 -11.14 -14.66
CA ASP A 77 1.80 -9.76 -15.07
C ASP A 77 1.93 -8.75 -13.89
N TRP A 78 2.18 -9.26 -12.67
CA TRP A 78 2.52 -8.42 -11.52
C TRP A 78 3.89 -7.75 -11.73
N PRO A 79 4.03 -6.43 -11.51
CA PRO A 79 5.31 -5.76 -11.64
C PRO A 79 6.27 -6.14 -10.51
N ASP A 80 7.47 -6.64 -10.81
CA ASP A 80 8.50 -7.00 -9.80
C ASP A 80 8.85 -5.84 -8.84
N ALA A 81 8.73 -4.61 -9.33
CA ALA A 81 9.02 -3.40 -8.57
C ALA A 81 7.84 -2.92 -7.70
N ALA A 82 6.67 -3.54 -7.77
CA ALA A 82 5.47 -3.05 -7.12
C ALA A 82 5.34 -3.49 -5.65
N VAL A 83 4.83 -2.58 -4.83
CA VAL A 83 4.27 -2.84 -3.51
C VAL A 83 2.79 -2.51 -3.56
N ALA A 84 1.95 -3.48 -3.24
CA ALA A 84 0.50 -3.30 -3.18
C ALA A 84 0.13 -2.54 -1.91
N ILE A 85 -0.57 -1.43 -2.04
CA ILE A 85 -0.97 -0.56 -0.91
C ILE A 85 -2.48 -0.49 -0.70
N GLY A 86 -3.29 -0.97 -1.63
CA GLY A 86 -4.74 -1.07 -1.48
C GLY A 86 -5.43 -1.88 -2.57
N SER A 87 -6.76 -2.03 -2.45
CA SER A 87 -7.61 -2.86 -3.31
C SER A 87 -9.01 -2.26 -3.46
N ASN A 88 -9.58 -2.28 -4.67
CA ASN A 88 -11.00 -1.95 -4.89
C ASN A 88 -11.95 -3.12 -4.62
N GLY A 89 -11.40 -4.31 -4.34
CA GLY A 89 -12.18 -5.51 -3.98
C GLY A 89 -12.66 -6.33 -5.18
N THR A 90 -12.38 -5.90 -6.40
CA THR A 90 -12.70 -6.63 -7.64
C THR A 90 -11.47 -7.27 -8.30
N GLY A 91 -10.26 -6.91 -7.86
CA GLY A 91 -9.01 -7.53 -8.31
C GLY A 91 -7.89 -6.50 -8.43
N ASP A 92 -8.24 -5.28 -8.81
CA ASP A 92 -7.28 -4.21 -9.03
C ASP A 92 -6.60 -3.79 -7.75
N ARG A 93 -5.36 -3.31 -7.91
CA ARG A 93 -4.51 -2.91 -6.80
C ARG A 93 -4.08 -1.47 -6.97
N LEU A 94 -4.10 -0.74 -5.88
CA LEU A 94 -3.34 0.49 -5.78
C LEU A 94 -1.89 0.10 -5.43
N VAL A 95 -0.92 0.58 -6.17
CA VAL A 95 0.49 0.18 -6.03
C VAL A 95 1.44 1.37 -6.01
N MET A 96 2.58 1.19 -5.35
CA MET A 96 3.75 2.06 -5.46
C MET A 96 4.91 1.27 -6.03
N LEU A 97 5.63 1.87 -6.96
CA LEU A 97 6.77 1.22 -7.62
C LEU A 97 8.08 1.60 -6.92
N ARG A 98 9.06 0.71 -6.93
CA ARG A 98 10.43 1.00 -6.51
C ARG A 98 11.09 1.99 -7.46
N VAL A 99 12.02 2.78 -6.95
CA VAL A 99 12.89 3.64 -7.77
C VAL A 99 13.91 2.76 -8.49
N GLU A 100 14.04 2.88 -9.81
CA GLU A 100 14.86 1.99 -10.66
C GLU A 100 16.31 1.87 -10.18
N ASP A 101 16.96 2.97 -9.82
CA ASP A 101 18.36 2.97 -9.33
C ASP A 101 18.47 2.83 -7.81
N LYS A 102 17.34 2.75 -7.11
CA LYS A 102 17.27 2.71 -5.63
C LYS A 102 16.14 1.79 -5.20
N PHE A 103 16.27 0.49 -5.48
CA PHE A 103 15.27 -0.52 -5.16
C PHE A 103 14.88 -0.57 -3.67
N GLU A 104 15.71 -0.02 -2.78
CA GLU A 104 15.43 0.16 -1.36
C GLU A 104 14.47 1.33 -1.06
N HIS A 105 13.99 2.06 -2.06
CA HIS A 105 13.04 3.17 -1.93
C HIS A 105 11.86 2.99 -2.89
N LEU A 106 10.66 3.26 -2.39
CA LEU A 106 9.49 3.45 -3.24
C LEU A 106 9.45 4.88 -3.78
N GLN A 107 8.91 5.00 -4.99
CA GLN A 107 8.54 6.27 -5.59
C GLN A 107 7.44 6.94 -4.78
N HIS A 108 7.31 8.26 -4.94
CA HIS A 108 6.20 9.02 -4.38
C HIS A 108 4.89 8.75 -5.14
N ALA A 109 5.02 8.53 -6.45
CA ALA A 109 3.91 8.28 -7.35
C ALA A 109 3.11 7.03 -6.97
N VAL A 110 1.80 7.13 -7.16
CA VAL A 110 0.83 6.05 -6.94
C VAL A 110 0.24 5.64 -8.27
N TYR A 111 0.11 4.34 -8.45
CA TYR A 111 -0.41 3.74 -9.67
C TYR A 111 -1.62 2.85 -9.38
N TRP A 112 -2.56 2.82 -10.30
CA TRP A 112 -3.57 1.78 -10.42
C TRP A 112 -2.98 0.63 -11.24
N TRP A 113 -2.90 -0.56 -10.68
CA TRP A 113 -2.60 -1.78 -11.41
C TRP A 113 -3.89 -2.53 -11.73
N ASP A 114 -4.16 -2.70 -13.02
CA ASP A 114 -5.32 -3.39 -13.57
C ASP A 114 -5.04 -4.89 -13.66
N HIS A 115 -5.87 -5.69 -13.00
CA HIS A 115 -5.60 -7.12 -12.88
C HIS A 115 -5.94 -7.94 -14.14
N GLU A 116 -6.69 -7.37 -15.09
CA GLU A 116 -7.06 -8.03 -16.34
C GLU A 116 -5.99 -7.83 -17.42
N THR A 117 -5.28 -6.69 -17.40
CA THR A 117 -4.30 -6.28 -18.40
C THR A 117 -2.86 -6.30 -17.90
N GLY A 118 -2.66 -6.17 -16.59
CA GLY A 118 -1.34 -6.03 -15.98
C GLY A 118 -0.75 -4.61 -16.06
N ASP A 119 -1.49 -3.65 -16.63
CA ASP A 119 -1.01 -2.28 -16.82
C ASP A 119 -1.01 -1.47 -15.51
N CYS A 120 0.02 -0.63 -15.34
CA CYS A 120 0.09 0.36 -14.27
C CYS A 120 -0.20 1.76 -14.81
N GLN A 121 -1.28 2.38 -14.34
CA GLN A 121 -1.67 3.75 -14.71
C GLN A 121 -1.35 4.71 -13.57
N LEU A 122 -0.66 5.82 -13.86
CA LEU A 122 -0.39 6.85 -12.86
C LEU A 122 -1.70 7.51 -12.41
N VAL A 123 -1.95 7.54 -11.09
CA VAL A 123 -3.15 8.17 -10.51
C VAL A 123 -2.83 9.36 -9.60
N ALA A 124 -1.61 9.42 -9.06
CA ALA A 124 -1.13 10.57 -8.29
C ALA A 124 0.40 10.66 -8.34
N ASP A 125 0.95 11.88 -8.35
CA ASP A 125 2.39 12.13 -8.25
C ASP A 125 2.93 11.92 -6.82
N ASP A 126 2.08 12.14 -5.82
CA ASP A 126 2.33 11.80 -4.42
C ASP A 126 1.07 11.24 -3.75
N PHE A 127 1.24 10.32 -2.79
CA PHE A 127 0.13 9.77 -2.02
C PHE A 127 -0.76 10.85 -1.37
N SER A 128 -0.20 12.00 -0.97
CA SER A 128 -0.97 13.08 -0.36
C SER A 128 -1.99 13.75 -1.29
N ASP A 129 -1.90 13.50 -2.59
CA ASP A 129 -2.84 14.04 -3.57
C ASP A 129 -4.14 13.21 -3.65
N LEU A 130 -4.17 12.02 -3.03
CA LEU A 130 -5.36 11.19 -2.94
C LEU A 130 -6.32 11.70 -1.86
N THR A 131 -7.62 11.55 -2.12
CA THR A 131 -8.68 11.97 -1.20
C THR A 131 -9.22 10.77 -0.41
N ASP A 132 -9.57 10.99 0.86
CA ASP A 132 -10.21 9.98 1.71
C ASP A 132 -11.66 9.74 1.24
N ALA A 133 -12.07 8.47 1.20
CA ALA A 133 -13.44 8.06 0.86
C ALA A 133 -14.39 8.04 2.07
#